data_AF-A0A7Y3MB38-F1
#
_entry.id   AF-A0A7Y3MB38-F1
#
_cell.length_a   1.000
_cell.length_b   1.000
_cell.length_c   1.000
_cell.angle_alpha   90.00
_cell.angle_beta   90.00
_cell.angle_gamma   90.00
#
_symmetry.space_group_name_H-M   'P 1'
#
loop_
_entity.id
_entity.type
_entity.pdbx_description
1 polymer ?
#
loop_
_entity_poly.entity_id
_entity_poly.type
_entity_poly.pdbx_seq_one_letter_code
_entity_poly.pdbx_strand_id
1 'polypeptide(L)'
;MVLKYGEQNAITNILDDIKRFDDTFGKGDKFHKSLTLAAVKAVKHFISKSDWLTFEKFIESNPKLLTSFSDLILYHYSKDAIFSEKAKTEYVEPDLIPFI
;
A
#
# COMPACT_ATOMS: atom_id res chain seq x y z
N MET A 1 -4.91 -0.11 11.84
CA MET A 1 -3.68 -0.94 11.82
C MET A 1 -2.41 -0.11 12.05
N VAL A 2 -2.09 0.87 11.19
CA VAL A 2 -0.89 1.73 11.36
C VAL A 2 -0.86 2.44 12.72
N LEU A 3 -1.98 3.08 13.11
CA LEU A 3 -2.12 3.75 14.41
C LEU A 3 -2.08 2.81 15.62
N LYS A 4 -2.42 1.52 15.44
CA LYS A 4 -2.57 0.54 16.53
C LYS A 4 -1.32 -0.31 16.75
N TYR A 5 -0.61 -0.66 15.68
CA TYR A 5 0.49 -1.64 15.71
C TYR A 5 1.84 -1.04 15.30
N GLY A 6 1.88 0.21 14.81
CA GLY A 6 3.06 0.79 14.18
C GLY A 6 3.25 0.31 12.73
N GLU A 7 4.10 0.99 11.96
CA GLU A 7 4.28 0.73 10.53
C GLU A 7 4.73 -0.71 10.25
N GLN A 8 5.79 -1.19 10.91
CA GLN A 8 6.37 -2.49 10.60
C GLN A 8 5.37 -3.63 10.82
N ASN A 9 4.66 -3.63 11.95
CA ASN A 9 3.66 -4.65 12.25
C ASN A 9 2.42 -4.51 11.36
N ALA A 10 2.02 -3.28 11.01
CA ALA A 10 0.94 -3.07 10.06
C ALA A 10 1.30 -3.62 8.66
N ILE A 11 2.53 -3.41 8.20
CA ILE A 11 3.03 -3.98 6.95
C ILE A 11 2.98 -5.50 7.01
N THR A 12 3.56 -6.14 8.03
CA THR A 12 3.57 -7.60 8.16
C THR A 12 2.15 -8.17 8.14
N ASN A 13 1.27 -7.65 9.01
CA ASN A 13 -0.09 -8.18 9.11
C ASN A 13 -0.89 -8.01 7.81
N ILE A 14 -0.77 -6.88 7.13
CA ILE A 14 -1.50 -6.63 5.88
C ILE A 14 -0.98 -7.52 4.75
N LEU A 15 0.34 -7.70 4.66
CA LEU A 15 0.93 -8.61 3.66
C LEU A 15 0.41 -10.04 3.86
N ASP A 16 0.42 -10.52 5.10
CA ASP A 16 -0.04 -11.87 5.44
C ASP A 16 -1.55 -12.04 5.21
N ASP A 17 -2.36 -11.06 5.64
CA ASP A 17 -3.81 -11.13 5.50
C ASP A 17 -4.25 -11.10 4.03
N ILE A 18 -3.70 -10.21 3.21
CA ILE A 18 -4.05 -10.13 1.77
C ILE A 18 -3.54 -11.37 1.04
N LYS A 19 -2.31 -11.82 1.33
CA LYS A 19 -1.78 -13.06 0.74
C LYS A 19 -2.66 -14.25 1.09
N ARG A 20 -2.98 -14.45 2.38
CA ARG A 20 -3.85 -15.54 2.84
C ARG A 20 -5.23 -15.46 2.20
N PHE A 21 -5.78 -14.25 2.05
CA PHE A 21 -7.07 -14.06 1.40
C PHE A 21 -7.05 -14.51 -0.06
N ASP A 22 -6.03 -14.11 -0.84
CA ASP A 22 -5.89 -14.53 -2.24
C ASP A 22 -5.58 -16.03 -2.37
N ASP A 23 -4.81 -16.60 -1.45
CA ASP A 23 -4.53 -18.04 -1.41
C ASP A 23 -5.80 -18.86 -1.05
N THR A 24 -6.70 -18.31 -0.22
CA THR A 24 -7.90 -19.01 0.27
C THR A 24 -9.09 -18.87 -0.68
N PHE A 25 -9.29 -17.67 -1.24
CA PHE A 25 -10.48 -17.32 -2.01
C PHE A 25 -10.19 -16.93 -3.47
N GLY A 26 -8.92 -16.74 -3.83
CA GLY A 26 -8.46 -16.44 -5.17
C GLY A 26 -7.74 -17.62 -5.82
N LYS A 27 -6.76 -17.31 -6.68
CA LYS A 27 -5.86 -18.29 -7.29
C LYS A 27 -4.43 -18.20 -6.73
N GLY A 28 -4.21 -17.34 -5.73
CA GLY A 28 -2.88 -17.01 -5.22
C GLY A 28 -2.01 -16.19 -6.20
N ASP A 29 -2.62 -15.60 -7.24
CA ASP A 29 -1.94 -14.88 -8.31
C ASP A 29 -2.25 -13.37 -8.35
N LYS A 30 -3.08 -12.86 -7.45
CA LYS A 30 -3.46 -11.43 -7.37
C LYS A 30 -2.66 -10.68 -6.32
N PHE A 31 -2.11 -11.38 -5.33
CA PHE A 31 -1.26 -10.77 -4.33
C PHE A 31 -0.04 -10.10 -4.98
N HIS A 32 0.24 -8.87 -4.55
CA HIS A 32 1.34 -8.07 -5.06
C HIS A 32 2.04 -7.35 -3.91
N LYS A 33 3.23 -7.86 -3.54
CA LYS A 33 3.96 -7.43 -2.34
C LYS A 33 4.33 -5.95 -2.37
N SER A 34 4.98 -5.48 -3.43
CA SER A 34 5.40 -4.08 -3.54
C SER A 34 4.22 -3.12 -3.54
N LEU A 35 3.16 -3.42 -4.29
CA LEU A 35 1.95 -2.59 -4.34
C LEU A 35 1.26 -2.50 -2.96
N THR A 36 1.15 -3.63 -2.27
CA THR A 36 0.56 -3.68 -0.93
C THR A 36 1.37 -2.86 0.07
N LEU A 37 2.69 -2.99 0.06
CA LEU A 37 3.57 -2.25 0.96
C LEU A 37 3.52 -0.74 0.65
N ALA A 38 3.52 -0.37 -0.62
CA ALA A 38 3.36 1.02 -1.05
C ALA A 38 2.01 1.62 -0.60
N ALA A 39 0.92 0.84 -0.61
CA ALA A 39 -0.37 1.27 -0.08
C ALA A 39 -0.30 1.61 1.42
N VAL A 40 0.36 0.75 2.21
CA VAL A 40 0.53 0.98 3.66
C VAL A 40 1.37 2.24 3.92
N LYS A 41 2.45 2.44 3.16
CA LYS A 41 3.29 3.64 3.22
C LYS A 41 2.50 4.90 2.86
N ALA A 42 1.69 4.87 1.80
CA ALA A 42 0.84 5.98 1.41
C ALA A 42 -0.16 6.34 2.53
N VAL A 43 -0.86 5.34 3.09
CA VAL A 43 -1.79 5.56 4.21
C VAL A 43 -1.08 6.16 5.41
N LYS A 44 0.10 5.65 5.79
CA LYS A 44 0.91 6.21 6.88
C LYS A 44 1.25 7.69 6.63
N HIS A 45 1.67 8.02 5.41
CA HIS A 45 2.04 9.38 5.03
C HIS A 45 0.85 10.36 5.12
N PHE A 46 -0.34 9.94 4.70
CA PHE A 46 -1.53 10.80 4.85
C PHE A 46 -1.97 10.91 6.30
N ILE A 47 -1.91 9.83 7.07
CA ILE A 47 -2.20 9.85 8.50
C ILE A 47 -1.26 10.83 9.24
N SER A 48 0.05 10.81 8.96
CA SER A 48 1.01 11.69 9.66
C SER A 48 0.83 13.18 9.36
N LYS A 49 0.12 13.52 8.28
CA LYS A 49 -0.16 14.91 7.88
C LYS A 49 -1.48 15.45 8.42
N SER A 50 -2.15 14.71 9.31
CA SER A 50 -3.51 15.08 9.72
C SER A 50 -3.95 14.51 11.07
N ASP A 51 -4.83 15.26 11.74
CA ASP A 51 -5.36 14.90 13.06
C ASP A 51 -6.75 14.23 12.97
N TRP A 52 -6.97 13.35 11.99
CA TRP A 52 -8.29 12.73 11.81
C TRP A 52 -8.57 11.68 12.87
N LEU A 53 -9.73 11.81 13.52
CA LEU A 53 -10.18 10.90 14.57
C LEU A 53 -10.91 9.66 14.03
N THR A 54 -11.34 9.67 12.76
CA THR A 54 -12.11 8.56 12.16
C THR A 54 -11.68 8.26 10.72
N PHE A 55 -11.98 7.04 10.27
CA PHE A 55 -11.65 6.58 8.92
C PHE A 55 -12.44 7.33 7.85
N GLU A 56 -13.70 7.64 8.11
CA GLU A 56 -14.58 8.36 7.19
C GLU A 56 -14.00 9.74 6.87
N LYS A 57 -13.62 10.52 7.90
CA LYS A 57 -12.99 11.83 7.73
C LYS A 57 -11.65 11.75 7.00
N PHE A 58 -10.87 10.69 7.28
CA PHE A 58 -9.61 10.45 6.59
C PHE A 58 -9.81 10.23 5.09
N ILE A 59 -10.79 9.40 4.70
CA ILE A 59 -11.11 9.12 3.31
C ILE A 59 -11.72 10.32 2.60
N GLU A 60 -12.66 11.03 3.23
CA GLU A 60 -13.25 12.27 2.69
C GLU A 60 -12.18 13.31 2.37
N SER A 61 -11.15 13.40 3.20
CA SER A 61 -10.04 14.34 3.01
C SER A 61 -8.96 13.83 2.05
N ASN A 62 -8.94 12.53 1.74
CA ASN A 62 -7.96 11.88 0.86
C ASN A 62 -8.63 10.96 -0.18
N PRO A 63 -9.59 11.46 -0.97
CA PRO A 63 -10.40 10.62 -1.87
C PRO A 63 -9.54 9.91 -2.94
N LYS A 64 -8.39 10.50 -3.29
CA LYS A 64 -7.41 9.91 -4.21
C LYS A 64 -6.90 8.54 -3.79
N LEU A 65 -6.96 8.19 -2.50
CA LEU A 65 -6.61 6.83 -2.02
C LEU A 65 -7.60 5.76 -2.52
N LEU A 66 -8.82 6.15 -2.89
CA LEU A 66 -9.83 5.26 -3.44
C LEU A 66 -9.94 5.37 -4.97
N THR A 67 -9.86 6.59 -5.51
CA THR A 67 -10.20 6.84 -6.93
C THR A 67 -9.00 6.83 -7.87
N SER A 68 -7.80 7.09 -7.35
CA SER A 68 -6.59 7.31 -8.17
C SER A 68 -5.34 6.71 -7.52
N PHE A 69 -5.51 5.57 -6.83
CA PHE A 69 -4.40 4.92 -6.15
C PHE A 69 -3.29 4.51 -7.13
N SER A 70 -3.65 4.00 -8.31
CA SER A 70 -2.67 3.64 -9.34
C SER A 70 -1.83 4.85 -9.78
N ASP A 71 -2.46 6.01 -9.99
CA ASP A 71 -1.74 7.24 -10.35
C ASP A 71 -0.79 7.65 -9.22
N LEU A 72 -1.24 7.53 -7.96
CA LEU A 72 -0.41 7.80 -6.79
C LEU A 72 0.84 6.91 -6.76
N ILE A 73 0.71 5.63 -7.06
CA ILE A 73 1.85 4.69 -7.10
C ILE A 73 2.80 5.01 -8.26
N LEU A 74 2.27 5.43 -9.42
CA LEU A 74 3.09 5.75 -10.59
C LEU A 74 3.89 7.06 -10.46
N TYR A 75 3.67 7.86 -9.42
CA TYR A 75 4.60 8.94 -9.04
C TYR A 75 5.87 8.41 -8.38
N HIS A 76 5.78 7.27 -7.72
CA HIS A 76 6.86 6.68 -6.94
C HIS A 76 7.61 5.61 -7.74
N TYR A 77 6.91 4.89 -8.59
CA TYR A 77 7.45 3.79 -9.39
C TYR A 77 7.30 4.03 -10.89
N SER A 78 8.32 3.67 -11.66
CA SER A 78 8.16 3.41 -13.08
C SER A 78 7.27 2.18 -13.30
N LYS A 79 6.62 2.12 -14.46
CA LYS A 79 5.81 0.95 -14.85
C LYS A 79 6.64 -0.32 -14.89
N ASP A 80 7.88 -0.22 -15.37
CA ASP A 80 8.79 -1.36 -15.49
C ASP A 80 9.18 -1.91 -14.11
N ALA A 81 9.39 -1.04 -13.12
CA ALA A 81 9.69 -1.47 -11.76
C ALA A 81 8.46 -2.14 -11.11
N ILE A 82 7.31 -1.45 -11.07
CA ILE A 82 6.14 -1.91 -10.30
C ILE A 82 5.42 -3.10 -10.94
N PHE A 83 5.40 -3.22 -12.27
CA PHE A 83 4.75 -4.35 -12.96
C PHE A 83 5.68 -5.51 -13.26
N SER A 84 6.91 -5.49 -12.73
CA SER A 84 7.80 -6.65 -12.80
C SER A 84 7.29 -7.81 -11.94
N GLU A 85 7.54 -9.05 -12.39
CA GLU A 85 7.24 -10.24 -11.57
C GLU A 85 7.96 -10.20 -10.21
N LYS A 86 9.15 -9.59 -10.18
CA LYS A 86 9.89 -9.37 -8.94
C LYS A 86 9.11 -8.50 -7.96
N ALA A 87 8.49 -7.41 -8.40
CA ALA A 87 7.73 -6.52 -7.51
C ALA A 87 6.47 -7.19 -6.95
N LYS A 88 5.97 -8.25 -7.61
CA LYS A 88 4.83 -9.04 -7.17
C LYS A 88 5.18 -9.94 -5.99
N THR A 89 6.35 -10.58 -6.01
CA THR A 89 6.78 -11.57 -5.01
C THR A 89 7.72 -11.00 -3.94
N GLU A 90 8.53 -10.01 -4.32
CA GLU A 90 9.50 -9.32 -3.48
C GLU A 90 9.15 -7.83 -3.37
N TYR A 91 9.68 -7.19 -2.32
CA TYR A 91 9.58 -5.74 -2.23
C TYR A 91 10.67 -5.12 -3.11
N VAL A 92 10.25 -4.25 -4.03
CA VAL A 92 11.11 -3.39 -4.83
C VAL A 92 10.89 -1.96 -4.34
N GLU A 93 11.98 -1.24 -4.11
CA GLU A 93 11.92 0.16 -3.69
C GLU A 93 11.48 1.07 -4.84
N PRO A 94 10.82 2.22 -4.53
CA PRO A 94 10.50 3.24 -5.52
C PRO A 94 11.75 3.69 -6.29
N ASP A 95 11.70 3.64 -7.61
CA ASP A 95 12.80 4.03 -8.49
C ASP A 95 12.68 5.48 -9.00
N LEU A 96 11.54 6.15 -8.78
CA LEU A 96 11.34 7.55 -9.15
C LEU A 96 11.43 8.48 -7.93
N ILE A 97 10.46 8.39 -7.02
CA ILE A 97 10.34 9.27 -5.86
C ILE A 97 10.13 8.40 -4.61
N PRO A 98 10.95 8.52 -3.55
CA PRO A 98 10.73 7.79 -2.30
C PRO A 98 9.44 8.18 -1.58
N PHE A 99 8.88 7.25 -0.81
CA PHE A 99 7.85 7.58 0.18
C PHE A 99 8.53 8.21 1.41
N ILE A 100 8.26 9.49 1.66
CA ILE A 100 8.78 10.29 2.79
C ILE A 100 8.09 9.91 4.10
#